data_AF-A0A7J8Q9Z4-F1
#
_entry.id   AF-A0A7J8Q9Z4-F1
#
_cell.length_a   1.000
_cell.length_b   1.000
_cell.length_c   1.000
_cell.angle_alpha   90.00
_cell.angle_beta   90.00
_cell.angle_gamma   90.00
#
_symmetry.space_group_name_H-M   'P 1'
#
loop_
_entity.id
_entity.type
_entity.pdbx_description
1 polymer ?
#
loop_
_entity_poly.entity_id
_entity_poly.type
_entity_poly.pdbx_seq_one_letter_code
_entity_poly.pdbx_strand_id
1 'polypeptide(L)'
;MRPKIYQFGDFITESFGDGGWGASLANHFSRTVDVVLRGYSGYNKRLALKIVDRVFPGAESSGAAAPLAVTVFFGANDACLPDRYGAFQHVPLDEYKRNLHSIVASLKVKLPSPL
;
A
#
# COMPACT_ATOMS: atom_id res chain seq x y z
N MET A 1 13.89 7.35 16.89
CA MET A 1 13.45 7.00 15.52
C MET A 1 12.18 7.79 15.24
N ARG A 2 12.01 8.38 14.05
CA ARG A 2 10.78 9.14 13.73
C ARG A 2 9.61 8.17 13.50
N PRO A 3 8.36 8.56 13.78
CA PRO A 3 7.20 7.81 13.36
C PRO A 3 7.16 7.67 11.83
N LYS A 4 6.43 6.66 11.33
CA LYS A 4 6.37 6.34 9.89
C LYS A 4 4.96 6.42 9.33
N ILE A 5 4.84 6.89 8.10
CA ILE A 5 3.64 6.72 7.26
C ILE A 5 4.06 5.89 6.05
N TYR A 6 3.38 4.78 5.81
CA TYR A 6 3.64 3.94 4.64
C TYR A 6 2.63 4.24 3.52
N GLN A 7 3.13 4.31 2.29
CA GLN A 7 2.29 4.41 1.09
C GLN A 7 2.35 3.09 0.33
N PHE A 8 1.34 2.23 0.49
CA PHE A 8 1.27 0.91 -0.14
C PHE A 8 0.32 0.94 -1.34
N GLY A 9 0.84 0.77 -2.55
CA GLY A 9 0.02 0.92 -3.75
C GLY A 9 0.71 0.47 -5.04
N ASP A 10 0.07 0.79 -6.17
CA ASP A 10 0.59 0.49 -7.51
C ASP A 10 1.51 1.61 -8.05
N PHE A 11 1.71 1.67 -9.37
CA PHE A 11 2.55 2.70 -10.02
C PHE A 11 2.10 4.14 -9.69
N ILE A 12 0.83 4.38 -9.38
CA ILE A 12 0.38 5.73 -8.98
C ILE A 12 1.01 6.11 -7.65
N THR A 13 1.27 5.13 -6.79
CA THR A 13 1.98 5.34 -5.51
C THR A 13 3.48 5.55 -5.70
N GLU A 14 4.06 5.12 -6.82
CA GLU A 14 5.45 5.45 -7.20
C GLU A 14 5.65 6.93 -7.57
N SER A 15 4.61 7.77 -7.46
CA SER A 15 4.64 9.22 -7.67
C SER A 15 5.39 9.97 -6.54
N PHE A 16 6.66 9.60 -6.31
CA PHE A 16 7.64 10.34 -5.50
C PHE A 16 8.52 11.28 -6.35
N GLY A 17 8.25 11.36 -7.66
CA GLY A 17 8.82 12.39 -8.52
C GLY A 17 8.28 13.79 -8.20
N ASP A 18 8.87 14.80 -8.83
CA ASP A 18 8.47 16.19 -8.67
C ASP A 18 6.98 16.39 -9.01
N GLY A 19 6.26 17.13 -8.16
CA GLY A 19 4.80 17.29 -8.24
C GLY A 19 3.95 16.07 -7.85
N GLY A 20 4.56 14.94 -7.52
CA GLY A 20 3.85 13.74 -7.08
C GLY A 20 3.28 13.87 -5.66
N TRP A 21 2.16 13.20 -5.39
CA TRP A 21 1.52 13.25 -4.07
C TRP A 21 2.40 12.63 -2.97
N GLY A 22 3.19 11.61 -3.31
CA GLY A 22 4.11 10.96 -2.38
C GLY A 22 5.22 11.91 -1.93
N ALA A 23 5.81 12.64 -2.88
CA ALA A 23 6.79 13.69 -2.61
C ALA A 23 6.20 14.86 -1.83
N SER A 24 4.98 15.28 -2.16
CA SER A 24 4.28 16.36 -1.46
C SER A 24 4.00 15.99 0.00
N LEU A 25 3.61 14.75 0.28
CA LEU A 25 3.43 14.25 1.65
C LEU A 25 4.75 14.21 2.43
N ALA A 26 5.83 13.74 1.80
CA ALA A 26 7.16 13.70 2.40
C ALA A 26 7.69 15.12 2.70
N ASN A 27 7.44 16.08 1.82
CA ASN A 27 7.79 17.48 2.03
C ASN A 27 6.98 18.10 3.18
N HIS A 28 5.67 17.84 3.23
CA HIS A 28 4.80 18.36 4.28
C HIS A 28 5.20 17.88 5.68
N PHE A 29 5.54 16.59 5.82
CA PHE A 29 6.02 16.01 7.08
C PHE A 29 7.54 16.00 7.23
N SER A 30 8.23 16.87 6.48
CA SER A 30 9.68 16.97 6.54
C SER A 30 10.14 17.18 7.98
N ARG A 31 11.12 16.38 8.39
CA ARG A 31 11.73 16.36 9.73
C ARG A 31 10.83 15.90 10.89
N THR A 32 9.56 15.56 10.66
CA THR A 32 8.62 15.10 11.70
C THR A 32 8.23 13.63 11.53
N VAL A 33 7.96 13.18 10.30
CA VAL A 33 7.54 11.80 10.00
C VAL A 33 8.33 11.26 8.81
N ASP A 34 8.76 10.01 8.90
CA ASP A 34 9.38 9.32 7.77
C ASP A 34 8.28 8.77 6.87
N VAL A 35 8.17 9.29 5.65
CA VAL A 35 7.23 8.80 4.64
C VAL A 35 7.91 7.69 3.83
N VAL A 36 7.40 6.47 3.92
CA VAL A 36 8.01 5.26 3.35
C VAL A 36 7.23 4.79 2.13
N LEU A 37 7.88 4.84 0.97
CA LEU A 37 7.31 4.37 -0.30
C LEU A 37 7.26 2.83 -0.38
N ARG A 38 6.09 2.30 -0.74
CA ARG A 38 5.83 0.90 -1.10
C ARG A 38 4.89 0.84 -2.33
N GLY A 39 5.29 1.54 -3.39
CA GLY A 39 4.65 1.48 -4.71
C GLY A 39 5.18 0.30 -5.52
N TYR A 40 4.28 -0.37 -6.26
CA TYR A 40 4.58 -1.56 -7.05
C TYR A 40 3.92 -1.48 -8.43
N SER A 41 4.66 -1.00 -9.43
CA SER A 41 4.16 -0.89 -10.79
C SER A 41 3.66 -2.21 -11.37
N GLY A 42 2.47 -2.18 -11.99
CA GLY A 42 1.80 -3.35 -12.55
C GLY A 42 1.11 -4.27 -11.53
N TYR A 43 1.13 -3.96 -10.23
CA TYR A 43 0.48 -4.81 -9.22
C TYR A 43 -1.01 -4.50 -9.11
N ASN A 44 -1.85 -5.53 -9.24
CA ASN A 44 -3.24 -5.51 -8.81
C ASN A 44 -3.37 -6.07 -7.38
N LYS A 45 -4.58 -6.14 -6.82
CA LYS A 45 -4.76 -6.61 -5.44
C LYS A 45 -4.43 -8.08 -5.22
N ARG A 46 -4.51 -8.93 -6.25
CA ARG A 46 -4.06 -10.34 -6.14
C ARG A 46 -2.57 -10.41 -5.81
N LEU A 47 -1.78 -9.54 -6.44
CA LEU A 47 -0.34 -9.45 -6.18
C LEU A 47 -0.05 -8.74 -4.87
N ALA A 48 -0.78 -7.66 -4.55
CA ALA A 48 -0.65 -6.95 -3.28
C ALA A 48 -0.86 -7.89 -2.07
N LEU A 49 -1.87 -8.76 -2.11
CA LEU A 49 -2.12 -9.76 -1.08
C LEU A 49 -0.96 -10.73 -0.85
N LYS A 50 -0.24 -11.11 -1.92
CA LYS A 50 0.90 -12.02 -1.80
C LYS A 50 2.10 -11.39 -1.13
N ILE A 51 2.22 -10.06 -1.19
CA ILE A 51 3.38 -9.34 -0.68
C ILE A 51 3.13 -8.62 0.63
N VAL A 52 1.87 -8.35 1.02
CA VAL A 52 1.55 -7.55 2.22
C VAL A 52 2.28 -8.05 3.47
N ASP A 53 2.39 -9.36 3.64
CA ASP A 53 3.07 -10.02 4.75
C ASP A 53 4.59 -9.81 4.75
N ARG A 54 5.20 -9.73 3.56
CA ARG A 54 6.64 -9.46 3.40
C ARG A 54 6.93 -7.97 3.55
N VAL A 55 6.03 -7.11 3.09
CA VAL A 55 6.19 -5.66 3.15
C VAL A 55 6.05 -5.14 4.58
N PHE A 56 5.14 -5.74 5.36
CA PHE A 56 4.86 -5.39 6.73
C PHE A 56 5.13 -6.61 7.64
N PRO A 57 6.40 -6.90 7.98
CA PRO A 57 6.68 -7.93 8.97
C PRO A 57 6.01 -7.55 10.30
N GLY A 58 5.42 -8.51 11.01
CA GLY A 58 4.64 -8.24 12.22
C GLY A 58 5.46 -7.50 13.28
N ALA A 59 4.80 -6.64 14.07
CA ALA A 59 5.45 -5.77 15.06
C ALA A 59 6.45 -6.53 15.98
N GLU A 60 6.06 -7.71 16.46
CA GLU A 60 6.89 -8.62 17.28
C GLU A 60 8.24 -8.97 16.63
N SER A 61 8.26 -9.13 15.30
CA SER A 61 9.44 -9.61 14.56
C SER A 61 10.44 -8.53 14.18
N SER A 62 10.06 -7.24 14.27
CA SER A 62 10.87 -6.14 13.76
C SER A 62 11.43 -5.22 14.85
N GLY A 63 10.93 -5.30 16.09
CA GLY A 63 11.26 -4.37 17.18
C GLY A 63 10.95 -2.90 16.84
N ALA A 64 10.22 -2.65 15.74
CA ALA A 64 9.93 -1.33 15.22
C ALA A 64 8.58 -0.86 15.74
N ALA A 65 8.50 0.44 16.08
CA ALA A 65 7.24 1.06 16.47
C ALA A 65 6.21 0.96 15.33
N ALA A 66 4.94 0.78 15.71
CA ALA A 66 3.82 0.78 14.78
C ALA A 66 3.80 2.10 13.97
N PRO A 67 3.49 2.05 12.67
CA PRO A 67 3.37 3.27 11.87
C PRO A 67 2.17 4.10 12.32
N LEU A 68 2.24 5.42 12.10
CA LEU A 68 1.11 6.33 12.34
C LEU A 68 -0.04 6.04 11.38
N ALA A 69 0.29 5.72 10.12
CA ALA A 69 -0.69 5.39 9.10
C ALA A 69 -0.09 4.52 8.01
N VAL A 70 -0.97 3.75 7.35
CA VAL A 70 -0.69 3.07 6.09
C VAL A 70 -1.79 3.43 5.11
N THR A 71 -1.44 3.96 3.95
CA THR A 71 -2.40 4.10 2.84
C THR A 71 -2.39 2.84 1.99
N VAL A 72 -3.57 2.43 1.51
CA VAL A 72 -3.73 1.32 0.56
C VAL A 72 -4.32 1.91 -0.72
N PHE A 73 -3.48 2.05 -1.75
CA PHE A 73 -3.81 2.74 -2.99
C PHE A 73 -3.55 1.84 -4.21
N PHE A 74 -4.38 0.81 -4.33
CA PHE A 74 -4.42 -0.10 -5.48
C PHE A 74 -5.79 -0.01 -6.14
N GLY A 75 -5.87 -0.22 -7.46
CA GLY A 75 -7.15 -0.46 -8.13
C GLY A 75 -7.20 -0.10 -9.58
N ALA A 76 -6.29 0.73 -10.07
CA ALA A 76 -6.24 1.09 -11.49
C ALA A 76 -6.06 -0.18 -12.36
N ASN A 77 -5.16 -1.06 -11.93
CA ASN A 77 -4.87 -2.33 -12.59
C ASN A 77 -6.03 -3.34 -12.48
N ASP A 78 -6.65 -3.45 -11.30
CA ASP A 78 -7.84 -4.29 -11.07
C ASP A 78 -8.99 -3.91 -12.02
N ALA A 79 -9.14 -2.62 -12.33
CA ALA A 79 -10.20 -2.06 -13.15
C ALA A 79 -9.98 -2.22 -14.66
N CYS A 80 -8.87 -2.81 -15.11
CA CYS A 80 -8.69 -3.14 -16.52
C CYS A 80 -9.87 -3.97 -17.05
N LEU A 81 -10.36 -3.67 -18.24
CA LEU A 81 -11.48 -4.37 -18.83
C LEU A 81 -11.07 -5.80 -19.26
N PRO A 82 -11.92 -6.82 -19.02
CA PRO A 82 -11.59 -8.21 -19.32
C PRO A 82 -11.54 -8.54 -20.82
N ASP A 83 -12.05 -7.65 -21.67
CA ASP A 83 -12.12 -7.79 -23.14
C ASP A 83 -11.10 -6.89 -23.87
N ARG A 84 -10.15 -6.28 -23.15
CA ARG A 84 -9.14 -5.37 -23.71
C ARG A 84 -7.71 -5.85 -23.43
N TYR A 85 -6.72 -5.13 -23.96
CA TYR A 85 -5.30 -5.45 -23.82
C TYR A 85 -4.85 -5.69 -22.35
N GLY A 86 -5.44 -4.97 -21.39
CA GLY A 86 -5.15 -5.11 -19.96
C GLY A 86 -5.87 -6.26 -19.24
N ALA A 87 -6.59 -7.14 -19.95
CA ALA A 87 -7.44 -8.17 -19.34
C ALA A 87 -6.71 -9.06 -18.30
N PHE A 88 -5.41 -9.28 -18.47
CA PHE A 88 -4.59 -10.04 -17.53
C PHE A 88 -4.51 -9.41 -16.12
N GLN A 89 -4.75 -8.10 -16.00
CA GLN A 89 -4.75 -7.40 -14.71
C GLN A 89 -6.14 -7.37 -14.06
N HIS A 90 -7.20 -7.67 -14.83
CA HIS A 90 -8.59 -7.57 -14.38
C HIS A 90 -8.86 -8.38 -13.11
N VAL A 91 -9.52 -7.73 -12.16
CA VAL A 91 -10.04 -8.34 -10.94
C VAL A 91 -11.55 -8.02 -10.86
N PRO A 92 -12.42 -9.04 -10.87
CA PRO A 92 -13.87 -8.82 -10.73
C PRO A 92 -14.23 -8.11 -9.43
N LEU A 93 -15.31 -7.32 -9.43
CA LEU A 93 -15.68 -6.45 -8.32
C LEU A 93 -15.81 -7.19 -6.97
N ASP A 94 -16.39 -8.38 -6.94
CA ASP A 94 -16.53 -9.16 -5.71
C ASP A 94 -15.19 -9.67 -5.19
N GLU A 95 -14.25 -9.96 -6.09
CA GLU A 95 -12.88 -10.29 -5.71
C GLU A 95 -12.10 -9.06 -5.26
N TYR A 96 -12.27 -7.90 -5.92
CA TYR A 96 -11.70 -6.63 -5.49
C TYR A 96 -12.08 -6.32 -4.03
N LYS A 97 -13.37 -6.44 -3.69
CA LYS A 97 -13.87 -6.18 -2.32
C LYS A 97 -13.22 -7.12 -1.32
N ARG A 98 -13.25 -8.43 -1.59
CA ARG A 98 -12.62 -9.44 -0.72
C ARG A 98 -11.14 -9.20 -0.56
N ASN A 99 -10.42 -8.90 -1.64
CA ASN A 99 -8.99 -8.66 -1.58
C ASN A 99 -8.67 -7.41 -0.75
N LEU A 100 -9.42 -6.32 -0.90
CA LEU A 100 -9.24 -5.12 -0.11
C LEU A 100 -9.50 -5.37 1.38
N HIS A 101 -10.57 -6.09 1.73
CA HIS A 101 -10.84 -6.48 3.11
C HIS A 101 -9.71 -7.34 3.69
N SER A 102 -9.20 -8.30 2.93
CA SER A 102 -8.08 -9.16 3.35
C SER A 102 -6.78 -8.38 3.54
N ILE A 103 -6.46 -7.42 2.68
CA ILE A 103 -5.30 -6.53 2.86
C ILE A 103 -5.43 -5.75 4.16
N VAL A 104 -6.58 -5.10 4.39
CA VAL A 104 -6.82 -4.31 5.60
C VAL A 104 -6.79 -5.17 6.86
N ALA A 105 -7.37 -6.37 6.82
CA ALA A 105 -7.33 -7.32 7.93
C ALA A 105 -5.89 -7.75 8.26
N SER A 106 -5.09 -8.08 7.24
CA SER A 106 -3.68 -8.43 7.41
C SER A 106 -2.89 -7.28 8.04
N LEU A 107 -3.09 -6.05 7.57
CA LEU A 107 -2.45 -4.86 8.15
C LEU A 107 -2.85 -4.64 9.62
N LYS A 108 -4.12 -4.78 9.98
CA LYS A 108 -4.59 -4.63 11.37
C LYS A 108 -3.98 -5.64 12.33
N VAL A 109 -3.78 -6.88 11.88
CA VAL A 109 -3.13 -7.92 12.68
C VAL A 109 -1.65 -7.63 12.87
N LYS A 110 -0.97 -7.18 11.81
CA LYS A 110 0.49 -6.97 11.80
C LYS A 110 0.92 -5.65 12.44
N LEU A 111 0.07 -4.64 12.35
CA LEU A 111 0.31 -3.27 12.80
C LEU A 111 -0.77 -2.92 13.83
N PRO A 112 -0.69 -3.50 15.05
CA PRO A 112 -1.62 -3.15 16.12
C PRO A 112 -1.57 -1.64 16.34
N SER A 113 -2.75 -1.02 16.36
CA SER A 113 -2.87 0.40 16.61
C SER A 113 -2.21 0.72 17.95
N PRO A 114 -1.40 1.80 18.04
CA PRO A 114 -0.94 2.28 19.34
C PRO A 114 -2.15 2.87 20.07
N LEU A 115 -2.89 2.02 20.77
CA LEU A 115 -3.71 2.41 21.92
C LEU A 115 -2.83 2.36 23.15
#